data_AF-A0A2S2R0E6-F1
#
_entry.id   AF-A0A2S2R0E6-F1
#
_cell.length_a   1.000
_cell.length_b   1.000
_cell.length_c   1.000
_cell.angle_alpha   90.00
_cell.angle_beta   90.00
_cell.angle_gamma   90.00
#
_symmetry.space_group_name_H-M   'P 1'
#
loop_
_entity.id
_entity.type
_entity.pdbx_description
1 polymer ?
#
loop_
_entity_poly.entity_id
_entity_poly.type
_entity_poly.pdbx_seq_one_letter_code
_entity_poly.pdbx_strand_id
1 'polypeptide(L)'
;MKVKDDQNIHCLCTILQIGGSKLSKNHNLDNIVSYILSFKIENSVLIKISPTLESSIFKIQSLHFKGWINEEAVKLIESNENHSLFEKLPEESKKSYELKSHTVMAQCIIDECIVVLNSFDEKNERSIKEIVRKLNNTNSWIKYDQVSFVASLILITLNESQSIRYKAGILLNKLVTERLLSRDSVSSGIYKV
;
A
#
# COMPACT_ATOMS: atom_id res chain seq x y z
N MET A 1 19.82 -2.60 13.18
CA MET A 1 19.87 -3.19 11.82
C MET A 1 18.84 -4.32 11.59
N LYS A 2 17.85 -4.53 12.47
CA LYS A 2 16.98 -5.73 12.50
C LYS A 2 15.65 -5.63 11.72
N VAL A 3 15.02 -4.45 11.67
CA VAL A 3 13.69 -4.27 11.01
C VAL A 3 13.75 -4.57 9.50
N LYS A 4 14.91 -4.36 8.87
CA LYS A 4 15.10 -4.65 7.44
C LYS A 4 15.04 -6.14 7.14
N ASP A 5 15.55 -7.00 8.03
CA ASP A 5 15.57 -8.44 7.79
C ASP A 5 14.18 -9.06 8.00
N ASP A 6 13.45 -8.67 9.05
CA ASP A 6 12.06 -9.11 9.27
C ASP A 6 11.14 -8.74 8.10
N GLN A 7 11.26 -7.51 7.59
CA GLN A 7 10.46 -7.04 6.46
C GLN A 7 10.84 -7.77 5.16
N ASN A 8 12.13 -8.05 4.96
CA ASN A 8 12.61 -8.83 3.81
C ASN A 8 12.07 -10.27 3.86
N ILE A 9 12.10 -10.92 5.02
CA ILE A 9 11.55 -12.27 5.20
C ILE A 9 10.04 -12.27 5.00
N HIS A 10 9.33 -11.25 5.49
CA HIS A 10 7.89 -11.11 5.28
C HIS A 10 7.54 -10.94 3.80
N CYS A 11 8.28 -10.10 3.08
CA CYS A 11 8.13 -9.92 1.64
C CYS A 11 8.42 -11.21 0.87
N LEU A 12 9.51 -11.91 1.20
CA LEU A 12 9.86 -13.19 0.59
C LEU A 12 8.77 -14.25 0.81
N CYS A 13 8.25 -14.36 2.04
CA CYS A 13 7.13 -15.26 2.34
C CYS A 13 5.90 -14.91 1.52
N THR A 14 5.59 -13.62 1.35
CA THR A 14 4.43 -13.16 0.57
C THR A 14 4.57 -13.49 -0.91
N ILE A 15 5.74 -13.18 -1.51
CA ILE A 15 6.04 -13.51 -2.91
C ILE A 15 5.93 -15.02 -3.15
N LEU A 16 6.51 -15.80 -2.25
CA LEU A 16 6.50 -17.25 -2.32
C LEU A 16 5.10 -17.84 -2.16
N GLN A 17 4.27 -17.31 -1.25
CA GLN A 17 2.87 -17.75 -1.11
C GLN A 17 2.01 -17.45 -2.35
N ILE A 18 2.27 -16.34 -3.05
CA ILE A 18 1.48 -15.92 -4.22
C ILE A 18 1.98 -16.59 -5.50
N GLY A 19 3.30 -16.61 -5.71
CA GLY A 19 3.91 -16.96 -6.99
C GLY A 19 4.82 -18.17 -6.97
N GLY A 20 5.08 -18.77 -5.80
CA GLY A 20 6.13 -19.77 -5.71
C GLY A 20 5.80 -21.10 -6.42
N SER A 21 4.53 -21.45 -6.62
CA SER A 21 4.13 -22.62 -7.44
C SER A 21 4.44 -22.42 -8.93
N LYS A 22 4.47 -21.16 -9.40
CA LYS A 22 4.86 -20.81 -10.77
C LYS A 22 6.39 -20.69 -10.89
N LEU A 23 7.03 -20.11 -9.88
CA LEU A 23 8.48 -19.94 -9.84
C LEU A 23 9.21 -21.29 -9.71
N SER A 24 8.67 -22.23 -8.92
CA SER A 24 9.26 -23.56 -8.69
C SER A 24 9.33 -24.42 -9.96
N LYS A 25 8.52 -24.11 -10.98
CA LYS A 25 8.56 -24.79 -12.29
C LYS A 25 9.81 -24.44 -13.10
N ASN A 26 10.35 -23.23 -12.90
CA ASN A 26 11.46 -22.71 -13.71
C ASN A 26 12.72 -22.43 -12.89
N HIS A 27 12.62 -22.42 -11.56
CA HIS A 27 13.70 -22.05 -10.66
C HIS A 27 13.71 -22.96 -9.43
N ASN A 28 14.91 -23.35 -8.98
CA ASN A 28 15.06 -24.01 -7.69
C ASN A 28 14.89 -22.99 -6.55
N LEU A 29 13.88 -23.20 -5.71
CA LEU A 29 13.56 -22.32 -4.57
C LEU A 29 14.16 -22.79 -3.23
N ASP A 30 14.88 -23.92 -3.20
CA ASP A 30 15.42 -24.54 -1.98
C ASP A 30 16.31 -23.61 -1.18
N ASN A 31 17.18 -22.84 -1.86
CA ASN A 31 18.07 -21.88 -1.21
C ASN A 31 17.29 -20.74 -0.53
N ILE A 32 16.21 -20.27 -1.15
CA ILE A 32 15.38 -19.19 -0.62
C ILE A 32 14.57 -19.70 0.58
N VAL A 33 13.99 -20.90 0.48
CA VAL A 33 13.27 -21.53 1.59
C VAL A 33 14.21 -21.83 2.75
N SER A 34 15.40 -22.36 2.47
CA SER A 34 16.42 -22.63 3.50
C SER A 34 16.82 -21.37 4.23
N TYR A 35 17.02 -20.25 3.52
CA TYR A 35 17.29 -18.95 4.12
C TYR A 35 16.18 -18.48 5.07
N ILE A 36 14.91 -18.63 4.67
CA ILE A 36 13.74 -18.28 5.50
C ILE A 36 13.65 -19.16 6.76
N LEU A 37 13.95 -20.46 6.63
CA LEU A 37 13.92 -21.40 7.76
C LEU A 37 15.08 -21.19 8.72
N SER A 38 16.28 -20.92 8.22
CA SER A 38 17.44 -20.55 9.03
C SER A 38 17.17 -19.28 9.84
N PHE A 39 16.52 -18.29 9.23
CA PHE A 39 16.08 -17.08 9.95
C PHE A 39 15.18 -17.41 11.14
N LYS A 40 14.24 -18.35 11.00
CA LYS A 40 13.38 -18.81 12.11
C LYS A 40 14.19 -19.48 13.22
N ILE A 41 15.14 -20.34 12.86
CA ILE A 41 15.98 -21.07 13.83
C ILE A 41 16.87 -20.10 14.61
N GLU A 42 17.56 -19.20 13.91
CA GLU A 42 18.46 -18.20 14.50
C GLU A 42 17.73 -17.24 15.44
N ASN A 43 16.50 -16.85 15.08
CA ASN A 43 15.73 -15.89 15.88
C ASN A 43 14.88 -16.55 16.98
N SER A 44 14.49 -17.82 16.87
CA SER A 44 13.70 -18.53 17.90
C SER A 44 14.33 -18.57 19.29
N VAL A 45 15.66 -18.47 19.38
CA VAL A 45 16.43 -18.52 20.64
C VAL A 45 16.73 -17.12 21.19
N LEU A 46 16.78 -16.09 20.34
CA LEU A 46 17.31 -14.77 20.68
C LEU A 46 16.23 -13.68 20.74
N ILE A 47 15.16 -13.75 19.93
CA ILE A 47 14.16 -12.69 19.78
C ILE A 47 12.81 -13.30 19.37
N LYS A 48 11.75 -12.92 20.07
CA LYS A 48 10.40 -13.39 19.75
C LYS A 48 9.95 -12.84 18.38
N ILE A 49 9.91 -13.71 17.37
CA ILE A 49 9.36 -13.42 16.04
C ILE A 49 7.88 -13.04 16.18
N SER A 50 7.38 -12.14 15.33
CA SER A 50 5.95 -11.80 15.35
C SER A 50 5.08 -13.01 14.96
N PRO A 51 3.91 -13.22 15.58
CA PRO A 51 3.04 -14.36 15.27
C PRO A 51 2.64 -14.43 13.78
N THR A 52 2.46 -13.27 13.13
CA THR A 52 2.12 -13.17 11.71
C THR A 52 3.25 -13.69 10.81
N LEU A 53 4.50 -13.31 11.11
CA LEU A 53 5.66 -13.77 10.36
C LEU A 53 5.91 -15.26 10.61
N GLU A 54 5.76 -15.71 11.86
CA GLU A 54 5.89 -17.12 12.21
C GLU A 54 4.87 -18.01 11.47
N SER A 55 3.61 -17.57 11.41
CA SER A 55 2.57 -18.23 10.63
C SER A 55 2.91 -18.26 9.12
N SER A 56 3.45 -17.16 8.59
CA SER A 56 3.84 -17.07 7.18
C SER A 56 5.01 -17.99 6.84
N ILE A 57 6.01 -18.09 7.70
CA ILE A 57 7.14 -19.01 7.56
C ILE A 57 6.66 -20.46 7.64
N PHE A 58 5.78 -20.78 8.59
CA PHE A 58 5.20 -22.12 8.71
C PHE A 58 4.44 -22.53 7.45
N LYS A 59 3.69 -21.60 6.85
CA LYS A 59 2.98 -21.83 5.58
C LYS A 59 3.95 -22.12 4.43
N ILE A 60 5.05 -21.38 4.31
CA ILE A 60 6.11 -21.67 3.32
C ILE A 60 6.75 -23.03 3.55
N GLN A 61 7.07 -23.38 4.80
CA GLN A 61 7.63 -24.67 5.15
C GLN A 61 6.70 -25.82 4.73
N SER A 62 5.39 -25.66 4.97
CA SER A 62 4.37 -26.64 4.59
C SER A 62 4.24 -26.78 3.07
N LEU A 63 4.21 -25.66 2.33
CA LEU A 63 4.13 -25.63 0.87
C LEU A 63 5.36 -26.26 0.20
N HIS A 64 6.55 -26.02 0.77
CA HIS A 64 7.79 -26.64 0.29
C HIS A 64 7.86 -28.14 0.59
N PHE A 65 7.54 -28.54 1.82
CA PHE A 65 7.56 -29.95 2.23
C PHE A 65 6.56 -30.83 1.46
N LYS A 66 5.35 -30.30 1.17
CA LYS A 66 4.34 -31.03 0.39
C LYS A 66 4.71 -31.19 -1.09
N GLY A 67 5.85 -30.62 -1.51
CA GLY A 67 6.15 -30.32 -2.88
C GLY A 67 5.17 -29.25 -3.33
N TRP A 68 5.67 -28.12 -3.83
CA TRP A 68 4.91 -27.01 -4.42
C TRP A 68 3.91 -27.39 -5.56
N ILE A 69 3.73 -28.70 -5.77
CA ILE A 69 3.20 -29.47 -6.89
C ILE A 69 1.94 -30.27 -6.50
N ASN A 70 1.65 -30.50 -5.20
CA ASN A 70 0.49 -31.31 -4.77
C ASN A 70 -0.68 -30.53 -4.17
N GLU A 71 -0.56 -29.21 -4.00
CA GLU A 71 -1.77 -28.41 -4.21
C GLU A 71 -2.05 -28.53 -5.71
N GLU A 72 -3.15 -29.21 -6.07
CA GLU A 72 -3.84 -28.84 -7.30
C GLU A 72 -3.80 -27.31 -7.30
N ALA A 73 -3.07 -26.73 -8.27
CA ALA A 73 -3.04 -25.30 -8.44
C ALA A 73 -4.48 -24.87 -8.26
N VAL A 74 -4.79 -24.08 -7.21
CA VAL A 74 -6.15 -23.57 -6.95
C VAL A 74 -6.71 -23.34 -8.33
N LYS A 75 -7.69 -24.17 -8.78
CA LYS A 75 -8.06 -24.21 -10.20
C LYS A 75 -8.27 -22.75 -10.56
N LEU A 76 -7.28 -22.17 -11.23
CA LEU A 76 -7.21 -20.75 -11.48
C LEU A 76 -8.14 -20.68 -12.65
N ILE A 77 -9.44 -20.60 -12.32
CA ILE A 77 -10.61 -20.81 -13.16
C ILE A 77 -10.15 -21.25 -14.53
N GLU A 78 -9.89 -22.56 -14.68
CA GLU A 78 -9.24 -23.20 -15.84
C GLU A 78 -9.39 -22.31 -17.05
N SER A 79 -8.34 -21.56 -17.39
CA SER A 79 -8.18 -20.79 -18.63
C SER A 79 -9.48 -20.63 -19.41
N ASN A 80 -10.49 -20.01 -18.79
CA ASN A 80 -11.68 -19.71 -19.51
C ASN A 80 -11.14 -18.57 -20.34
N GLU A 81 -11.02 -18.72 -21.65
CA GLU A 81 -10.54 -17.63 -22.51
C GLU A 81 -11.39 -16.35 -22.32
N ASN A 82 -12.52 -16.49 -21.62
CA ASN A 82 -13.42 -15.47 -21.09
C ASN A 82 -13.08 -14.89 -19.70
N HIS A 83 -12.01 -15.26 -18.99
CA HIS A 83 -11.69 -14.73 -17.65
C HIS A 83 -10.22 -14.32 -17.44
N SER A 84 -9.37 -14.41 -18.48
CA SER A 84 -7.97 -13.94 -18.40
C SER A 84 -7.81 -12.42 -18.48
N LEU A 85 -8.86 -11.71 -18.89
CA LEU A 85 -8.87 -10.26 -19.06
C LEU A 85 -9.99 -9.65 -18.21
N PHE A 86 -9.71 -8.57 -17.48
CA PHE A 86 -10.70 -7.84 -16.67
C PHE A 86 -11.97 -7.53 -17.48
N GLU A 87 -11.78 -7.16 -18.75
CA GLU A 87 -12.83 -6.86 -19.72
C GLU A 87 -13.82 -8.00 -19.93
N LYS A 88 -13.42 -9.26 -19.67
CA LYS A 88 -14.27 -10.44 -19.86
C LYS A 88 -14.90 -10.96 -18.56
N LEU A 89 -14.63 -10.32 -17.41
CA LEU A 89 -15.30 -10.65 -16.15
C LEU A 89 -16.81 -10.33 -16.20
N PRO A 90 -17.66 -11.07 -15.45
CA PRO A 90 -19.05 -10.69 -15.26
C PRO A 90 -19.16 -9.28 -14.66
N GLU A 91 -20.18 -8.54 -15.07
CA GLU A 91 -20.35 -7.12 -14.72
C GLU A 91 -20.42 -6.88 -13.20
N GLU A 92 -21.04 -7.80 -12.46
CA GLU A 92 -21.12 -7.74 -10.99
C GLU A 92 -19.73 -7.88 -10.33
N SER A 93 -18.87 -8.72 -10.91
CA SER A 93 -17.50 -8.88 -10.44
C SER A 93 -16.66 -7.64 -10.78
N LYS A 94 -16.79 -7.09 -11.99
CA LYS A 94 -16.12 -5.83 -12.38
C LYS A 94 -16.49 -4.70 -11.43
N LYS A 95 -17.79 -4.49 -11.16
CA LYS A 95 -18.27 -3.49 -10.19
C LYS A 95 -17.70 -3.70 -8.80
N SER A 96 -17.60 -4.95 -8.34
CA SER A 96 -16.98 -5.27 -7.04
C SER A 96 -15.48 -4.96 -7.02
N TYR A 97 -14.75 -5.27 -8.09
CA TYR A 97 -13.33 -4.95 -8.22
C TYR A 97 -13.09 -3.45 -8.34
N GLU A 98 -13.88 -2.73 -9.12
CA GLU A 98 -13.84 -1.27 -9.23
C GLU A 98 -14.10 -0.62 -7.88
N LEU A 99 -15.15 -1.05 -7.17
CA LEU A 99 -15.45 -0.55 -5.84
C LEU A 99 -14.29 -0.80 -4.87
N LYS A 100 -13.74 -2.02 -4.83
CA LYS A 100 -12.57 -2.33 -3.99
C LYS A 100 -11.36 -1.47 -4.36
N SER A 101 -11.11 -1.27 -5.66
CA SER A 101 -10.02 -0.44 -6.15
C SER A 101 -10.20 1.03 -5.72
N HIS A 102 -11.41 1.58 -5.87
CA HIS A 102 -11.74 2.92 -5.40
C HIS A 102 -11.59 3.06 -3.89
N THR A 103 -12.01 2.06 -3.11
CA THR A 103 -11.82 2.07 -1.65
C THR A 103 -10.35 2.09 -1.27
N VAL A 104 -9.52 1.25 -1.91
CA VAL A 104 -8.06 1.23 -1.66
C VAL A 104 -7.44 2.57 -2.04
N MET A 105 -7.80 3.13 -3.20
CA MET A 105 -7.33 4.44 -3.66
C MET A 105 -7.71 5.54 -2.67
N ALA A 106 -8.98 5.58 -2.24
CA ALA A 106 -9.47 6.55 -1.25
C ALA A 106 -8.68 6.45 0.06
N GLN A 107 -8.42 5.24 0.56
CA GLN A 107 -7.62 5.03 1.76
C GLN A 107 -6.19 5.56 1.59
N CYS A 108 -5.53 5.28 0.46
CA CYS A 108 -4.17 5.77 0.23
C CYS A 108 -4.11 7.30 0.13
N ILE A 109 -5.13 7.94 -0.46
CA ILE A 109 -5.22 9.41 -0.50
C ILE A 109 -5.41 9.96 0.93
N ILE A 110 -6.30 9.36 1.71
CA ILE A 110 -6.55 9.75 3.11
C ILE A 110 -5.27 9.64 3.95
N ASP A 111 -4.54 8.52 3.85
CA ASP A 111 -3.29 8.31 4.58
C ASP A 111 -2.25 9.37 4.22
N GLU A 112 -2.12 9.72 2.93
CA GLU A 112 -1.26 10.81 2.48
C GLU A 112 -1.70 12.16 3.07
N CYS A 113 -2.99 12.49 3.04
CA CYS A 113 -3.53 13.72 3.62
C CYS A 113 -3.22 13.84 5.12
N ILE A 114 -3.40 12.75 5.88
CA ILE A 114 -3.11 12.71 7.32
C ILE A 114 -1.62 12.96 7.56
N VAL A 115 -0.73 12.29 6.82
CA VAL A 115 0.72 12.46 6.96
C VAL A 115 1.14 13.89 6.63
N VAL A 116 0.60 14.48 5.56
CA VAL A 116 0.90 15.86 5.17
C VAL A 116 0.41 16.85 6.23
N LEU A 117 -0.85 16.71 6.67
CA LEU A 117 -1.46 17.60 7.67
C LEU A 117 -0.72 17.55 9.02
N ASN A 118 -0.32 16.35 9.46
CA ASN A 118 0.42 16.17 10.70
C ASN A 118 1.87 16.68 10.60
N SER A 119 2.49 16.55 9.43
CA SER A 119 3.85 17.05 9.18
C SER A 119 3.93 18.57 9.04
N PHE A 120 2.79 19.24 8.82
CA PHE A 120 2.76 20.69 8.61
C PHE A 120 2.82 21.42 9.95
N ASP A 121 3.70 22.42 10.05
CA ASP A 121 3.75 23.35 11.17
C ASP A 121 3.62 24.77 10.62
N GLU A 122 2.48 25.41 10.89
CA GLU A 122 2.14 26.75 10.39
C GLU A 122 3.17 27.81 10.75
N LYS A 123 3.87 27.64 11.88
CA LYS A 123 4.86 28.60 12.37
C LYS A 123 6.24 28.38 11.75
N ASN A 124 6.45 27.26 11.08
CA ASN A 124 7.75 26.86 10.56
C ASN A 124 7.69 26.68 9.04
N GLU A 125 8.20 27.67 8.30
CA GLU A 125 8.26 27.63 6.83
C GLU A 125 9.14 26.49 6.28
N ARG A 126 10.03 25.91 7.09
CA ARG A 126 10.76 24.72 6.69
C ARG A 126 9.84 23.49 6.53
N SER A 127 8.75 23.43 7.29
CA SER A 127 7.81 22.30 7.27
C SER A 127 7.18 22.12 5.89
N ILE A 128 6.77 23.21 5.23
CA ILE A 128 6.20 23.13 3.88
C ILE A 128 7.24 22.68 2.85
N LYS A 129 8.49 23.17 2.94
CA LYS A 129 9.56 22.76 2.01
C LYS A 129 9.88 21.27 2.14
N GLU A 130 9.84 20.72 3.35
CA GLU A 130 10.00 19.30 3.60
C GLU A 130 8.84 18.47 3.06
N ILE A 131 7.60 18.94 3.25
CA ILE A 131 6.40 18.34 2.66
C ILE A 131 6.53 18.31 1.14
N VAL A 132 6.89 19.45 0.52
CA VAL A 132 7.06 19.55 -0.94
C VAL A 132 8.12 18.58 -1.44
N ARG A 133 9.26 18.48 -0.73
CA ARG A 133 10.31 17.51 -1.06
C ARG A 133 9.83 16.07 -0.95
N LYS A 134 9.08 15.73 0.11
CA LYS A 134 8.51 14.38 0.29
C LYS A 134 7.56 14.04 -0.85
N LEU A 135 6.57 14.89 -1.10
CA LEU A 135 5.57 14.71 -2.15
C LEU A 135 6.19 14.70 -3.55
N ASN A 136 7.34 15.37 -3.74
CA ASN A 136 8.05 15.34 -5.01
C ASN A 136 8.83 14.04 -5.26
N ASN A 137 9.37 13.44 -4.21
CA ASN A 137 10.24 12.25 -4.30
C ASN A 137 9.45 10.92 -4.20
N THR A 138 8.17 10.97 -3.84
CA THR A 138 7.30 9.79 -3.77
C THR A 138 6.27 9.79 -4.90
N ASN A 139 5.71 8.60 -5.19
CA ASN A 139 4.49 8.45 -5.99
C ASN A 139 3.28 9.00 -5.20
N SER A 140 3.24 10.31 -5.02
CA SER A 140 2.24 10.98 -4.20
C SER A 140 0.92 11.16 -4.95
N TRP A 141 -0.20 10.92 -4.26
CA TRP A 141 -1.54 11.05 -4.83
C TRP A 141 -1.88 12.47 -5.23
N ILE A 142 -1.32 13.47 -4.54
CA ILE A 142 -1.48 14.87 -4.95
C ILE A 142 -1.00 15.13 -6.38
N LYS A 143 -0.06 14.34 -6.93
CA LYS A 143 0.39 14.48 -8.32
C LYS A 143 -0.51 13.77 -9.33
N TYR A 144 -1.21 12.72 -8.92
CA TYR A 144 -2.06 11.90 -9.79
C TYR A 144 -3.51 12.38 -9.82
N ASP A 145 -4.05 12.78 -8.66
CA ASP A 145 -5.41 13.29 -8.52
C ASP A 145 -5.48 14.40 -7.46
N GLN A 146 -5.19 15.63 -7.90
CA GLN A 146 -5.24 16.83 -7.07
C GLN A 146 -6.64 17.08 -6.48
N VAL A 147 -7.70 16.76 -7.22
CA VAL A 147 -9.09 17.06 -6.82
C VAL A 147 -9.50 16.14 -5.68
N SER A 148 -9.25 14.84 -5.81
CA SER A 148 -9.55 13.88 -4.74
C SER A 148 -8.65 14.07 -3.53
N PHE A 149 -7.40 14.52 -3.70
CA PHE A 149 -6.56 14.93 -2.56
C PHE A 149 -7.18 16.08 -1.77
N VAL A 150 -7.63 17.15 -2.44
CA VAL A 150 -8.27 18.29 -1.78
C VAL A 150 -9.56 17.87 -1.08
N ALA A 151 -10.43 17.13 -1.77
CA ALA A 151 -11.67 16.64 -1.19
C ALA A 151 -11.43 15.80 0.06
N SER A 152 -10.47 14.86 0.00
CA SER A 152 -10.10 14.03 1.16
C SER A 152 -9.54 14.86 2.32
N LEU A 153 -8.68 15.86 2.05
CA LEU A 153 -8.14 16.71 3.10
C LEU A 153 -9.24 17.53 3.82
N ILE A 154 -10.25 17.99 3.08
CA ILE A 154 -11.43 18.64 3.66
C ILE A 154 -12.22 17.63 4.50
N LEU A 155 -12.55 16.47 3.93
CA LEU A 155 -13.35 15.44 4.61
C LEU A 155 -12.73 14.97 5.93
N ILE A 156 -11.41 14.73 5.98
CA ILE A 156 -10.75 14.31 7.23
C ILE A 156 -10.74 15.40 8.30
N THR A 157 -10.86 16.68 7.92
CA THR A 157 -10.84 17.80 8.87
C THR A 157 -12.23 18.31 9.25
N LEU A 158 -13.30 17.85 8.59
CA LEU A 158 -14.67 18.29 8.89
C LEU A 158 -15.05 18.08 10.37
N ASN A 159 -14.72 16.90 10.92
CA ASN A 159 -15.05 16.53 12.30
C ASN A 159 -13.98 16.98 13.32
N GLU A 160 -12.93 17.65 12.88
CA GLU A 160 -11.82 18.06 13.74
C GLU A 160 -12.07 19.41 14.43
N SER A 161 -11.13 19.84 15.28
CA SER A 161 -11.20 21.16 15.90
C SER A 161 -11.07 22.30 14.87
N GLN A 162 -11.61 23.48 15.20
CA GLN A 162 -11.48 24.68 14.35
C GLN A 162 -10.02 25.01 14.02
N SER A 163 -9.11 24.75 14.96
CA SER A 163 -7.67 24.93 14.77
C SER A 163 -7.13 24.05 13.64
N ILE A 164 -7.52 22.77 13.61
CA ILE A 164 -7.09 21.81 12.58
C ILE A 164 -7.69 22.16 11.21
N ARG A 165 -8.96 22.59 11.17
CA ARG A 165 -9.57 23.08 9.91
C ARG A 165 -8.84 24.31 9.36
N TYR A 166 -8.52 25.26 10.23
CA TYR A 166 -7.76 26.46 9.86
C TYR A 166 -6.36 26.09 9.34
N LYS A 167 -5.68 25.18 10.03
CA LYS A 167 -4.40 24.59 9.60
C LYS A 167 -4.44 24.01 8.20
N ALA A 168 -5.46 23.19 7.92
CA ALA A 168 -5.65 22.59 6.61
C ALA A 168 -5.89 23.65 5.51
N GLY A 169 -6.63 24.71 5.81
CA GLY A 169 -6.81 25.85 4.90
C GLY A 169 -5.49 26.55 4.56
N ILE A 170 -4.64 26.82 5.57
CA ILE A 170 -3.30 27.39 5.34
C ILE A 170 -2.45 26.45 4.50
N LEU A 171 -2.45 25.15 4.83
CA LEU A 171 -1.71 24.13 4.10
C LEU A 171 -2.10 24.09 2.62
N LEU A 172 -3.40 24.10 2.30
CA LEU A 172 -3.88 24.14 0.90
C LEU A 172 -3.35 25.36 0.16
N ASN A 173 -3.42 26.55 0.77
CA ASN A 173 -2.87 27.77 0.17
C ASN A 173 -1.35 27.69 -0.06
N LYS A 174 -0.61 27.10 0.88
CA LYS A 174 0.83 26.89 0.75
C LYS A 174 1.15 25.88 -0.36
N LEU A 175 0.41 24.78 -0.48
CA LEU A 175 0.57 23.81 -1.57
C LEU A 175 0.28 24.43 -2.95
N VAL A 176 -0.68 25.35 -3.04
CA VAL A 176 -0.91 26.14 -4.27
C VAL A 176 0.28 27.07 -4.56
N THR A 177 0.78 27.76 -3.54
CA THR A 177 1.94 28.67 -3.68
C THR A 177 3.18 27.93 -4.17
N GLU A 178 3.40 26.71 -3.66
CA GLU A 178 4.49 25.81 -4.05
C GLU A 178 4.22 25.04 -5.37
N ARG A 179 3.12 25.35 -6.07
CA ARG A 179 2.71 24.75 -7.36
C ARG A 179 2.50 23.23 -7.32
N LEU A 180 2.23 22.66 -6.15
CA LEU A 180 1.79 21.26 -6.02
C LEU A 180 0.29 21.09 -6.26
N LEU A 181 -0.49 22.15 -6.07
CA LEU A 181 -1.92 22.21 -6.38
C LEU A 181 -2.20 23.38 -7.33
N SER A 182 -3.12 23.17 -8.26
CA SER A 182 -3.72 24.27 -9.01
C SER A 182 -4.91 24.86 -8.23
N ARG A 183 -5.20 26.15 -8.43
CA ARG A 183 -6.40 26.79 -7.86
C ARG A 183 -7.69 26.14 -8.36
N ASP A 184 -7.69 25.67 -9.61
CA ASP A 184 -8.84 25.01 -10.22
C ASP A 184 -9.10 23.65 -9.56
N SER A 185 -8.03 22.90 -9.24
CA SER A 185 -8.15 21.65 -8.51
C SER A 185 -8.64 21.85 -7.08
N VAL A 186 -8.22 22.95 -6.42
CA VAL A 186 -8.76 23.31 -5.10
C VAL A 186 -10.26 23.62 -5.19
N SER A 187 -10.66 24.45 -6.15
CA SER A 187 -12.07 24.81 -6.35
C SER A 187 -12.95 23.60 -6.70
N SER A 188 -12.44 22.73 -7.58
CA SER A 188 -13.11 21.49 -7.96
C SER A 188 -13.21 20.51 -6.81
N GLY A 189 -12.16 20.43 -5.97
CA GLY A 189 -12.15 19.60 -4.77
C GLY A 189 -13.16 20.07 -3.74
N ILE A 190 -13.31 21.39 -3.55
CA ILE A 190 -14.35 21.98 -2.71
C ILE A 190 -15.74 21.67 -3.26
N TYR A 191 -15.98 21.81 -4.56
CA TYR A 191 -17.26 21.50 -5.18
C TYR A 191 -17.65 20.01 -5.08
N LYS A 192 -16.65 19.12 -5.00
CA LYS A 192 -16.85 17.67 -4.91
C LYS A 192 -17.30 17.22 -3.52
N VAL A 193 -17.02 18.00 -2.47
CA VAL A 193 -17.41 17.74 -1.06
C VAL A 193 -18.82 18.26 -0.82
#